data_AF-A0A815L8V5-F1
#
_entry.id   AF-A0A815L8V5-F1
#
_cell.length_a   1.000
_cell.length_b   1.000
_cell.length_c   1.000
_cell.angle_alpha   90.00
_cell.angle_beta   90.00
_cell.angle_gamma   90.00
#
_symmetry.space_group_name_H-M   'P 1'
#
loop_
_entity.id
_entity.type
_entity.pdbx_description
1 polymer ?
#
loop_
_entity_poly.entity_id
_entity_poly.type
_entity_poly.pdbx_seq_one_letter_code
_entity_poly.pdbx_strand_id
1 'polypeptide(L)'
;MIVVSHYNEDLTWLDLFIGNKIPHIVYTRSSDPLISHGLSVNKGREVVVYLRYIVDFYSNLPSSIAFIHGHRTSVLQKDPDDIVVALRALKWNKYSYMPLTSAMTQSRFQHRALEIQAAVNYKLWRDVLQKELGPPPLTGVQTHCCASFAVTKEAILKHPKVFYSNIMNYIYASEYSDQLTGEIRKTFLPIICDRHILREEPIALLSLRFIQTIWTLIDHTPISLSILSQSKLIPSLFTLIMQHKDKPTGPFIQGVVSCLTTLSEQREMIQTMIEQGLVSVQLQLIQDQLNFSITDRISMNVLLELLSLLDRDLTYVLDIVKRALQVKKTGIGESDLPSIAEKLLQTHKPLVSLVGPMINLLPNEDSSIAKIALHNLSLLTQLIGSEGKAVLTKNHCHILSSILRTTDTTKQKLLLRALKRLINGDKRSLDVARSNNNNELIVKTSLLFFLCT
;
A
#
# COMPACT_ATOMS: atom_id res chain seq x y z
N MET A 1 16.73 -29.47 15.34
CA MET A 1 18.10 -29.22 14.83
C MET A 1 18.15 -27.80 14.28
N ILE A 2 19.24 -27.07 14.49
CA ILE A 2 19.49 -25.76 13.86
C ILE A 2 20.58 -25.92 12.80
N VAL A 3 20.39 -25.33 11.63
CA VAL A 3 21.38 -25.30 10.54
C VAL A 3 21.72 -23.85 10.26
N VAL A 4 22.98 -23.49 10.45
CA VAL A 4 23.46 -22.11 10.33
C VAL A 4 24.23 -21.96 9.03
N SER A 5 23.78 -21.02 8.19
CA SER A 5 24.54 -20.55 7.03
C SER A 5 25.49 -19.44 7.46
N HIS A 6 26.79 -19.75 7.49
CA HIS A 6 27.86 -18.87 7.94
C HIS A 6 28.74 -18.38 6.78
N TYR A 7 29.08 -17.09 6.84
CA TYR A 7 30.00 -16.35 5.99
C TYR A 7 30.54 -15.11 6.72
N ASN A 8 31.68 -15.28 7.41
CA ASN A 8 32.43 -14.22 8.10
C ASN A 8 31.67 -13.50 9.23
N GLU A 9 30.55 -14.05 9.72
CA GLU A 9 29.84 -13.50 10.88
C GLU A 9 30.42 -14.00 12.21
N ASP A 10 30.26 -13.21 13.27
CA ASP A 10 30.54 -13.68 14.63
C ASP A 10 29.45 -14.65 15.11
N LEU A 11 29.85 -15.87 15.45
CA LEU A 11 28.99 -16.96 15.91
C LEU A 11 29.08 -17.23 17.41
N THR A 12 29.85 -16.45 18.19
CA THR A 12 29.99 -16.63 19.66
C THR A 12 28.64 -16.65 20.38
N TRP A 13 27.63 -15.99 19.82
CA TRP A 13 26.27 -15.97 20.35
C TRP A 13 25.60 -17.36 20.35
N LEU A 14 25.98 -18.28 19.46
CA LEU A 14 25.40 -19.63 19.43
C LEU A 14 25.66 -20.33 20.77
N ASP A 15 26.90 -20.35 21.22
CA ASP A 15 27.27 -20.98 22.49
C ASP A 15 26.66 -20.25 23.69
N LEU A 16 26.69 -18.92 23.68
CA LEU A 16 26.19 -18.08 24.78
C LEU A 16 24.68 -18.21 24.99
N PHE A 17 23.89 -18.26 23.90
CA PHE A 17 22.43 -18.16 23.99
C PHE A 17 21.67 -19.44 23.65
N ILE A 18 22.25 -20.32 22.81
CA ILE A 18 21.69 -21.62 22.43
C ILE A 18 22.40 -22.74 23.20
N GLY A 19 23.74 -22.74 23.19
CA GLY A 19 24.58 -23.76 23.82
C GLY A 19 24.16 -25.19 23.43
N ASN A 20 24.20 -26.10 24.40
CA ASN A 20 23.83 -27.51 24.18
C ASN A 20 22.31 -27.78 24.24
N LYS A 21 21.47 -26.74 24.36
CA LYS A 21 20.01 -26.92 24.51
C LYS A 21 19.35 -27.39 23.21
N ILE A 22 19.87 -26.97 22.07
CA ILE A 22 19.37 -27.34 20.75
C ILE A 22 20.58 -27.75 19.89
N PRO A 23 20.61 -28.99 19.36
CA PRO A 23 21.66 -29.40 18.44
C PRO A 23 21.72 -28.46 17.25
N HIS A 24 22.93 -28.02 16.89
CA HIS A 24 23.16 -27.15 15.76
C HIS A 24 24.35 -27.63 14.91
N ILE A 25 24.30 -27.31 13.62
CA ILE A 25 25.36 -27.55 12.65
C ILE A 25 25.63 -26.27 11.88
N VAL A 26 26.91 -25.95 11.65
CA VAL A 26 27.34 -24.75 10.95
C VAL A 26 27.94 -25.15 9.61
N TYR A 27 27.38 -24.63 8.54
CA TYR A 27 27.96 -24.72 7.20
C TYR A 27 28.60 -23.38 6.86
N THR A 28 29.87 -23.41 6.50
CA THR A 28 30.64 -22.19 6.22
C THR A 28 30.95 -22.11 4.73
N ARG A 29 30.62 -20.97 4.11
CA ARG A 29 30.97 -20.66 2.72
C ARG A 29 32.42 -20.18 2.68
N SER A 30 33.34 -21.12 2.52
CA SER A 30 34.78 -20.88 2.46
C SER A 30 35.44 -21.89 1.53
N SER A 31 36.49 -21.45 0.83
CA SER A 31 37.36 -22.31 0.03
C SER A 31 38.37 -23.09 0.86
N ASP A 32 38.44 -22.86 2.18
CA ASP A 32 39.34 -23.57 3.08
C ASP A 32 38.89 -25.04 3.25
N PRO A 33 39.69 -26.02 2.82
CA PRO A 33 39.34 -27.44 2.93
C PRO A 33 39.37 -27.96 4.37
N LEU A 34 39.95 -27.23 5.32
CA LEU A 34 40.02 -27.62 6.73
C LEU A 34 38.71 -27.37 7.48
N ILE A 35 37.80 -26.59 6.90
CA ILE A 35 36.52 -26.27 7.53
C ILE A 35 35.55 -27.44 7.35
N SER A 36 35.19 -28.07 8.47
CA SER A 36 34.12 -29.06 8.51
C SER A 36 32.83 -28.45 7.97
N HIS A 37 32.15 -29.15 7.06
CA HIS A 37 30.99 -28.65 6.31
C HIS A 37 31.26 -27.37 5.48
N GLY A 38 32.49 -27.24 4.96
CA GLY A 38 32.89 -26.19 4.03
C GLY A 38 32.23 -26.31 2.65
N LEU A 39 31.78 -25.17 2.12
CA LEU A 39 31.29 -25.05 0.74
C LEU A 39 32.30 -24.23 -0.09
N SER A 40 33.05 -24.91 -0.94
CA SER A 40 34.13 -24.32 -1.75
C SER A 40 33.66 -23.31 -2.80
N VAL A 41 32.37 -23.31 -3.13
CA VAL A 41 31.75 -22.38 -4.09
C VAL A 41 30.83 -21.42 -3.35
N ASN A 42 31.23 -20.15 -3.25
CA ASN A 42 30.42 -19.09 -2.65
C ASN A 42 29.39 -18.53 -3.65
N LYS A 43 28.37 -19.33 -3.97
CA LYS A 43 27.28 -18.96 -4.89
C LYS A 43 25.94 -19.49 -4.42
N GLY A 44 24.92 -18.64 -4.44
CA GLY A 44 23.58 -18.91 -3.92
C GLY A 44 23.39 -18.57 -2.44
N ARG A 45 24.28 -17.78 -1.82
CA ARG A 45 24.12 -17.30 -0.43
C ARG A 45 23.67 -18.38 0.57
N GLU A 46 22.61 -18.15 1.33
CA GLU A 46 22.12 -19.10 2.33
C GLU A 46 21.35 -20.28 1.71
N VAL A 47 20.74 -20.13 0.52
CA VAL A 47 19.95 -21.22 -0.08
C VAL A 47 20.82 -22.43 -0.41
N VAL A 48 22.05 -22.21 -0.88
CA VAL A 48 22.94 -23.33 -1.22
C VAL A 48 23.33 -24.14 0.01
N VAL A 49 23.49 -23.48 1.17
CA VAL A 49 23.76 -24.14 2.45
C VAL A 49 22.58 -25.01 2.87
N TYR A 50 21.36 -24.46 2.80
CA TYR A 50 20.16 -25.18 3.22
C TYR A 50 19.90 -26.39 2.31
N LEU A 51 20.01 -26.21 1.00
CA LEU A 51 19.91 -27.30 0.02
C LEU A 51 20.98 -28.35 0.26
N ARG A 52 22.23 -27.94 0.53
CA ARG A 52 23.32 -28.88 0.80
C ARG A 52 23.01 -29.75 2.01
N TYR A 53 22.60 -29.16 3.13
CA TYR A 53 22.22 -29.91 4.32
C TYR A 53 21.09 -30.91 4.02
N ILE A 54 20.05 -30.47 3.31
CA ILE A 54 18.94 -31.34 2.91
C ILE A 54 19.44 -32.53 2.09
N VAL A 55 20.32 -32.30 1.13
CA VAL A 55 20.88 -33.34 0.25
C VAL A 55 21.78 -34.30 1.02
N ASP A 56 22.67 -33.78 1.88
CA ASP A 56 23.61 -34.57 2.67
C ASP A 56 22.89 -35.49 3.66
N PHE A 57 21.85 -34.97 4.33
CA PHE A 57 21.13 -35.67 5.39
C PHE A 57 19.76 -36.22 5.00
N TYR A 58 19.40 -36.20 3.71
CA TYR A 58 18.04 -36.49 3.22
C TYR A 58 17.39 -37.75 3.85
N SER A 59 18.14 -38.86 3.92
CA SER A 59 17.64 -40.13 4.49
C SER A 59 17.54 -40.12 6.01
N ASN A 60 18.31 -39.24 6.67
CA ASN A 60 18.49 -39.19 8.13
C ASN A 60 18.10 -37.81 8.72
N LEU A 61 17.15 -37.10 8.07
CA LEU A 61 16.68 -35.81 8.55
C LEU A 61 16.06 -35.93 9.96
N PRO A 62 16.34 -34.98 10.87
CA PRO A 62 15.67 -34.91 12.17
C PRO A 62 14.22 -34.44 11.99
N SER A 63 13.37 -34.69 12.98
CA SER A 63 11.91 -34.40 12.91
C SER A 63 11.58 -32.94 12.57
N SER A 64 12.36 -31.98 13.08
CA SER A 64 12.27 -30.57 12.69
C SER A 64 13.64 -29.90 12.63
N ILE A 65 13.77 -28.99 11.66
CA ILE A 65 15.00 -28.28 11.32
C ILE A 65 14.68 -26.78 11.26
N ALA A 66 15.48 -25.96 11.92
CA ALA A 66 15.47 -24.51 11.76
C ALA A 66 16.68 -24.08 10.93
N PHE A 67 16.44 -23.49 9.77
CA PHE A 67 17.46 -22.89 8.92
C PHE A 67 17.59 -21.41 9.28
N ILE A 68 18.80 -20.95 9.57
CA ILE A 68 19.08 -19.56 9.94
C ILE A 68 20.37 -19.05 9.28
N HIS A 69 20.53 -17.74 9.19
CA HIS A 69 21.79 -17.10 8.82
C HIS A 69 22.68 -16.86 10.06
N GLY A 70 23.97 -16.60 9.87
CA GLY A 70 24.93 -16.43 10.96
C GLY A 70 24.66 -15.24 11.90
N HIS A 71 24.01 -14.18 11.43
CA HIS A 71 23.70 -13.00 12.26
C HIS A 71 22.62 -13.30 13.32
N ARG A 72 22.85 -12.88 14.56
CA ARG A 72 21.84 -12.92 15.63
C ARG A 72 20.72 -11.90 15.42
N THR A 73 21.09 -10.67 15.07
CA THR A 73 20.16 -9.56 14.81
C THR A 73 20.37 -9.02 13.40
N SER A 74 19.30 -8.52 12.79
CA SER A 74 19.37 -7.88 11.48
C SER A 74 18.24 -6.87 11.32
N VAL A 75 18.52 -5.74 10.66
CA VAL A 75 17.49 -4.75 10.27
C VAL A 75 16.40 -5.39 9.39
N LEU A 76 16.74 -6.48 8.70
CA LEU A 76 15.82 -7.22 7.87
C LEU A 76 14.92 -8.17 8.69
N GLN A 77 15.33 -8.59 9.89
CA GLN A 77 14.48 -9.37 10.79
C GLN A 77 13.55 -8.42 11.56
N LYS A 78 12.25 -8.68 11.47
CA LYS A 78 11.22 -7.94 12.22
C LYS A 78 10.37 -8.91 13.03
N ASP A 79 9.99 -8.44 14.22
CA ASP A 79 9.08 -9.07 15.19
C ASP A 79 9.29 -10.59 15.37
N PRO A 80 10.40 -11.04 15.99
CA PRO A 80 11.46 -10.25 16.61
C PRO A 80 12.63 -9.93 15.65
N ASP A 81 13.42 -8.94 16.00
CA ASP A 81 14.70 -8.60 15.36
C ASP A 81 15.89 -9.45 15.86
N ASP A 82 15.70 -10.18 16.98
CA ASP A 82 16.63 -11.15 17.55
C ASP A 82 16.17 -12.60 17.30
N ILE A 83 16.96 -13.35 16.51
CA ILE A 83 16.66 -14.74 16.14
C ILE A 83 16.58 -15.68 17.35
N VAL A 84 17.29 -15.38 18.45
CA VAL A 84 17.26 -16.19 19.67
C VAL A 84 15.87 -16.15 20.29
N VAL A 85 15.20 -15.00 20.26
CA VAL A 85 13.82 -14.85 20.75
C VAL A 85 12.88 -15.70 19.91
N ALA A 86 13.02 -15.66 18.58
CA ALA A 86 12.21 -16.48 17.67
C ALA A 86 12.42 -17.98 17.92
N LEU A 87 13.68 -18.43 18.04
CA LEU A 87 14.03 -19.83 18.28
C LEU A 87 13.51 -20.36 19.63
N ARG A 88 13.51 -19.52 20.68
CA ARG A 88 12.97 -19.88 22.00
C ARG A 88 11.45 -19.92 22.02
N ALA A 89 10.80 -19.07 21.24
CA ALA A 89 9.33 -19.06 21.10
C ALA A 89 8.81 -20.13 20.13
N LEU A 90 9.70 -20.74 19.35
CA LEU A 90 9.34 -21.69 18.30
C LEU A 90 8.63 -22.92 18.86
N LYS A 91 7.40 -23.15 18.37
CA LYS A 91 6.65 -24.39 18.64
C LYS A 91 7.05 -25.46 17.64
N TRP A 92 8.14 -26.17 17.94
CA TRP A 92 8.68 -27.25 17.11
C TRP A 92 7.60 -28.28 16.74
N ASN A 93 7.62 -28.75 15.48
CA ASN A 93 6.66 -29.70 14.90
C ASN A 93 5.19 -29.25 14.85
N LYS A 94 4.82 -28.03 15.26
CA LYS A 94 3.41 -27.58 15.23
C LYS A 94 2.89 -27.37 13.81
N TYR A 95 3.71 -26.81 12.92
CA TYR A 95 3.38 -26.54 11.53
C TYR A 95 4.47 -27.06 10.61
N SER A 96 4.10 -27.46 9.40
CA SER A 96 5.04 -27.99 8.39
C SER A 96 6.15 -27.00 8.04
N TYR A 97 5.81 -25.71 8.02
CA TYR A 97 6.73 -24.58 7.85
C TYR A 97 6.36 -23.48 8.85
N MET A 98 7.37 -22.81 9.42
CA MET A 98 7.17 -21.66 10.29
C MET A 98 8.25 -20.60 10.03
N PRO A 99 7.89 -19.39 9.56
CA PRO A 99 8.86 -18.31 9.43
C PRO A 99 9.32 -17.86 10.82
N LEU A 100 10.59 -17.47 10.93
CA LEU A 100 11.14 -16.92 12.18
C LEU A 100 11.10 -15.38 12.23
N THR A 101 10.43 -14.75 11.26
CA THR A 101 10.25 -13.29 11.17
C THR A 101 8.88 -12.92 10.59
N SER A 102 8.36 -11.75 10.97
CA SER A 102 7.14 -11.14 10.42
C SER A 102 7.36 -10.43 9.08
N ALA A 103 8.60 -10.15 8.69
CA ALA A 103 8.91 -9.39 7.48
C ALA A 103 8.38 -10.12 6.23
N MET A 104 7.70 -9.40 5.34
CA MET A 104 7.12 -9.95 4.11
C MET A 104 7.87 -9.46 2.87
N THR A 105 7.91 -10.28 1.83
CA THR A 105 8.41 -9.93 0.50
C THR A 105 7.44 -10.39 -0.58
N GLN A 106 7.48 -9.74 -1.74
CA GLN A 106 6.69 -10.11 -2.90
C GLN A 106 7.64 -10.42 -4.07
N SER A 107 7.43 -11.55 -4.72
CA SER A 107 8.20 -12.00 -5.87
C SER A 107 7.30 -12.21 -7.07
N ARG A 108 7.72 -11.72 -8.24
CA ARG A 108 6.99 -11.88 -9.51
C ARG A 108 7.68 -12.92 -10.40
N PHE A 109 6.92 -13.51 -11.32
CA PHE A 109 7.38 -14.47 -12.31
C PHE A 109 6.95 -14.00 -13.70
N GLN A 110 7.85 -13.36 -14.45
CA GLN A 110 7.53 -12.78 -15.75
C GLN A 110 8.65 -13.01 -16.76
N HIS A 111 8.31 -13.56 -17.93
CA HIS A 111 9.29 -13.91 -18.96
C HIS A 111 9.99 -12.68 -19.60
N ARG A 112 9.26 -11.56 -19.78
CA ARG A 112 9.77 -10.30 -20.34
C ARG A 112 9.50 -9.14 -19.37
N ALA A 113 10.22 -9.12 -18.25
CA ALA A 113 10.13 -8.05 -17.27
C ALA A 113 11.30 -7.05 -17.40
N LEU A 114 11.02 -5.77 -17.14
CA LEU A 114 12.05 -4.76 -16.87
C LEU A 114 12.81 -5.09 -15.57
N GLU A 115 12.15 -5.78 -14.64
CA GLU A 115 12.75 -6.29 -13.40
C GLU A 115 13.48 -7.60 -13.68
N ILE A 116 14.82 -7.55 -13.65
CA ILE A 116 15.70 -8.71 -13.92
C ILE A 116 15.38 -9.89 -13.00
N GLN A 117 15.09 -9.63 -11.71
CA GLN A 117 14.76 -10.69 -10.75
C GLN A 117 13.50 -11.47 -11.14
N ALA A 118 12.47 -10.81 -11.68
CA ALA A 118 11.22 -11.47 -12.09
C ALA A 118 11.44 -12.41 -13.29
N ALA A 119 12.36 -12.06 -14.19
CA ALA A 119 12.78 -12.91 -15.31
C ALA A 119 13.60 -14.12 -14.84
N VAL A 120 14.55 -13.92 -13.92
CA VAL A 120 15.33 -15.00 -13.31
C VAL A 120 14.42 -15.98 -12.57
N ASN A 121 13.47 -15.46 -11.79
CA ASN A 121 12.50 -16.26 -11.06
C ASN A 121 11.64 -17.11 -12.00
N TYR A 122 11.16 -16.52 -13.10
CA TYR A 122 10.37 -17.23 -14.11
C TYR A 122 11.19 -18.35 -14.76
N LYS A 123 12.44 -18.08 -15.15
CA LYS A 123 13.32 -19.06 -15.80
C LYS A 123 13.62 -20.24 -14.88
N LEU A 124 14.00 -19.98 -13.62
CA LEU A 124 14.22 -21.04 -12.64
C LEU A 124 12.94 -21.85 -12.41
N TRP A 125 11.78 -21.20 -12.28
CA TRP A 125 10.52 -21.92 -12.09
C TRP A 125 10.26 -22.85 -13.26
N ARG A 126 10.31 -22.34 -14.49
CA ARG A 126 10.08 -23.11 -15.71
C ARG A 126 11.06 -24.28 -15.85
N ASP A 127 12.36 -24.02 -15.64
CA ASP A 127 13.42 -24.97 -15.96
C ASP A 127 13.61 -26.04 -14.87
N VAL A 128 13.30 -25.73 -13.62
CA VAL A 128 13.59 -26.62 -12.48
C VAL A 128 12.34 -26.99 -11.68
N LEU A 129 11.53 -26.00 -11.29
CA LEU A 129 10.46 -26.22 -10.32
C LEU A 129 9.17 -26.74 -10.93
N GLN A 130 8.89 -26.40 -12.19
CA GLN A 130 7.60 -26.65 -12.83
C GLN A 130 7.23 -28.12 -12.89
N LYS A 131 8.24 -29.00 -13.02
CA LYS A 131 8.04 -30.44 -13.07
C LYS A 131 7.37 -30.99 -11.80
N GLU A 132 7.72 -30.46 -10.63
CA GLU A 132 7.15 -30.91 -9.35
C GLU A 132 6.08 -29.97 -8.79
N LEU A 133 6.19 -28.67 -9.02
CA LEU A 133 5.29 -27.68 -8.42
C LEU A 133 4.16 -27.22 -9.35
N GLY A 134 4.18 -27.61 -10.62
CA GLY A 134 3.26 -27.11 -11.65
C GLY A 134 3.63 -25.73 -12.19
N PRO A 135 2.74 -25.07 -12.96
CA PRO A 135 3.06 -23.80 -13.62
C PRO A 135 3.34 -22.66 -12.61
N PRO A 136 4.11 -21.63 -13.00
CA PRO A 136 4.42 -20.50 -12.13
C PRO A 136 3.16 -19.70 -11.75
N PRO A 137 3.07 -19.17 -10.52
CA PRO A 137 1.97 -18.31 -10.09
C PRO A 137 1.87 -17.04 -10.95
N LEU A 138 0.70 -16.78 -11.53
CA LEU A 138 0.46 -15.66 -12.46
C LEU A 138 0.62 -14.28 -11.80
N THR A 139 0.21 -14.15 -10.54
CA THR A 139 0.20 -12.87 -9.80
C THR A 139 1.46 -12.65 -8.96
N GLY A 140 2.46 -13.53 -9.08
CA GLY A 140 3.55 -13.59 -8.13
C GLY A 140 3.15 -14.26 -6.81
N VAL A 141 4.06 -14.19 -5.85
CA VAL A 141 3.94 -14.82 -4.52
C VAL A 141 4.35 -13.84 -3.45
N GLN A 142 3.65 -13.86 -2.33
CA GLN A 142 4.04 -13.15 -1.13
C GLN A 142 4.53 -14.14 -0.08
N THR A 143 5.76 -13.98 0.38
CA THR A 143 6.41 -14.89 1.33
C THR A 143 7.05 -14.11 2.48
N HIS A 144 7.52 -14.80 3.50
CA HIS A 144 8.32 -14.18 4.56
C HIS A 144 9.74 -13.92 4.06
N CYS A 145 10.25 -12.72 4.31
CA CYS A 145 11.59 -12.28 3.97
C CYS A 145 12.63 -12.96 4.89
N CYS A 146 13.91 -12.89 4.50
CA CYS A 146 15.07 -13.17 5.37
C CYS A 146 15.53 -14.62 5.55
N ALA A 147 14.91 -15.58 4.87
CA ALA A 147 15.43 -16.96 4.74
C ALA A 147 15.60 -17.75 6.06
N SER A 148 15.16 -17.20 7.19
CA SER A 148 15.19 -17.89 8.48
C SER A 148 13.82 -18.50 8.77
N PHE A 149 13.75 -19.83 8.85
CA PHE A 149 12.50 -20.56 9.04
C PHE A 149 12.74 -21.92 9.68
N ALA A 150 11.70 -22.46 10.31
CA ALA A 150 11.64 -23.84 10.75
C ALA A 150 10.76 -24.67 9.81
N VAL A 151 11.14 -25.93 9.60
CA VAL A 151 10.45 -26.87 8.73
C VAL A 151 10.52 -28.29 9.29
N THR A 152 9.45 -29.04 9.09
CA THR A 152 9.35 -30.45 9.48
C THR A 152 10.05 -31.36 8.47
N LYS A 153 10.52 -32.52 8.92
CA LYS A 153 11.04 -33.59 8.05
C LYS A 153 10.03 -33.95 6.96
N GLU A 154 8.78 -34.13 7.35
CA GLU A 154 7.69 -34.57 6.48
C GLU A 154 7.47 -33.57 5.34
N ALA A 155 7.58 -32.27 5.62
CA ALA A 155 7.49 -31.22 4.61
C ALA A 155 8.62 -31.29 3.56
N ILE A 156 9.85 -31.58 3.99
CA ILE A 156 10.98 -31.76 3.06
C ILE A 156 10.79 -33.04 2.25
N LEU A 157 10.35 -34.13 2.87
CA LEU A 157 10.17 -35.42 2.19
C LEU A 157 9.00 -35.47 1.19
N LYS A 158 8.18 -34.40 1.10
CA LYS A 158 7.17 -34.26 0.04
C LYS A 158 7.79 -34.23 -1.36
N HIS A 159 9.05 -33.82 -1.48
CA HIS A 159 9.76 -33.73 -2.76
C HIS A 159 10.98 -34.63 -2.75
N PRO A 160 11.30 -35.34 -3.85
CA PRO A 160 12.42 -36.28 -3.87
C PRO A 160 13.78 -35.58 -3.71
N LYS A 161 14.79 -36.29 -3.18
CA LYS A 161 16.18 -35.77 -3.05
C LYS A 161 16.70 -35.09 -4.32
N VAL A 162 16.42 -35.70 -5.49
CA VAL A 162 16.85 -35.20 -6.81
C VAL A 162 16.29 -33.81 -7.10
N PHE A 163 15.09 -33.47 -6.62
CA PHE A 163 14.51 -32.14 -6.76
C PHE A 163 15.40 -31.07 -6.12
N TYR A 164 15.82 -31.29 -4.88
CA TYR A 164 16.74 -30.39 -4.16
C TYR A 164 18.11 -30.29 -4.85
N SER A 165 18.64 -31.43 -5.33
CA SER A 165 19.90 -31.45 -6.09
C SER A 165 19.80 -30.65 -7.40
N ASN A 166 18.67 -30.70 -8.11
CA ASN A 166 18.47 -29.94 -9.35
C ASN A 166 18.46 -28.44 -9.11
N ILE A 167 17.84 -27.97 -8.02
CA ILE A 167 17.87 -26.54 -7.64
C ILE A 167 19.30 -26.10 -7.35
N MET A 168 20.05 -26.90 -6.59
CA MET A 168 21.44 -26.62 -6.25
C MET A 168 22.33 -26.58 -7.51
N ASN A 169 22.17 -27.55 -8.42
CA ASN A 169 22.90 -27.61 -9.69
C ASN A 169 22.59 -26.39 -10.58
N TYR A 170 21.33 -25.96 -10.63
CA TYR A 170 20.95 -24.74 -11.36
C TYR A 170 21.67 -23.51 -10.80
N ILE A 171 21.72 -23.35 -9.47
CA ILE A 171 22.43 -22.24 -8.83
C ILE A 171 23.90 -22.23 -9.23
N TYR A 172 24.57 -23.38 -9.20
CA TYR A 172 25.98 -23.48 -9.58
C TYR A 172 26.22 -23.19 -11.06
N ALA A 173 25.40 -23.77 -11.95
CA ALA A 173 25.53 -23.63 -13.40
C ALA A 173 25.05 -22.27 -13.95
N SER A 174 24.21 -21.54 -13.20
CA SER A 174 23.60 -20.29 -13.64
C SER A 174 24.62 -19.19 -13.95
N GLU A 175 24.50 -18.47 -15.06
CA GLU A 175 25.35 -17.31 -15.36
C GLU A 175 24.95 -16.06 -14.55
N TYR A 176 23.80 -16.07 -13.88
CA TYR A 176 23.35 -14.95 -13.04
C TYR A 176 24.24 -14.77 -11.79
N SER A 177 24.30 -13.53 -11.30
CA SER A 177 25.08 -13.16 -10.12
C SER A 177 24.60 -13.89 -8.86
N ASP A 178 25.51 -14.03 -7.88
CA ASP A 178 25.19 -14.60 -6.56
C ASP A 178 23.99 -13.89 -5.91
N GLN A 179 23.87 -12.57 -6.08
CA GLN A 179 22.72 -11.81 -5.58
C GLN A 179 21.40 -12.29 -6.20
N LEU A 180 21.32 -12.41 -7.53
CA LEU A 180 20.09 -12.82 -8.22
C LEU A 180 19.71 -14.28 -7.93
N THR A 181 20.71 -15.17 -7.90
CA THR A 181 20.48 -16.59 -7.54
C THR A 181 20.22 -16.78 -6.05
N GLY A 182 20.73 -15.89 -5.20
CA GLY A 182 20.56 -15.95 -3.75
C GLY A 182 19.15 -15.59 -3.31
N GLU A 183 18.43 -14.75 -4.06
CA GLU A 183 17.03 -14.39 -3.77
C GLU A 183 16.08 -15.60 -3.81
N ILE A 184 16.51 -16.72 -4.38
CA ILE A 184 15.76 -17.99 -4.37
C ILE A 184 15.34 -18.38 -2.94
N ARG A 185 16.19 -18.08 -1.96
CA ARG A 185 15.96 -18.38 -0.54
C ARG A 185 14.68 -17.74 0.02
N LYS A 186 14.30 -16.56 -0.48
CA LYS A 186 13.14 -15.79 0.01
C LYS A 186 11.89 -16.17 -0.76
N THR A 187 12.05 -16.47 -2.05
CA THR A 187 10.93 -16.74 -2.95
C THR A 187 10.48 -18.20 -2.91
N PHE A 188 11.39 -19.16 -3.04
CA PHE A 188 11.01 -20.55 -3.38
C PHE A 188 11.04 -21.51 -2.19
N LEU A 189 11.99 -21.38 -1.26
CA LEU A 189 12.05 -22.28 -0.09
C LEU A 189 10.74 -22.31 0.72
N PRO A 190 10.05 -21.18 0.98
CA PRO A 190 8.75 -21.21 1.63
C PRO A 190 7.72 -22.01 0.82
N ILE A 191 7.69 -21.82 -0.51
CA ILE A 191 6.74 -22.49 -1.42
C ILE A 191 6.99 -24.00 -1.49
N ILE A 192 8.25 -24.41 -1.54
CA ILE A 192 8.66 -25.82 -1.60
C ILE A 192 8.19 -26.55 -0.34
N CYS A 193 8.41 -25.95 0.83
CA CYS A 193 8.13 -26.57 2.12
C CYS A 193 6.64 -26.51 2.50
N ASP A 194 5.94 -25.46 2.10
CA ASP A 194 4.51 -25.33 2.34
C ASP A 194 3.81 -24.55 1.22
N ARG A 195 3.12 -25.29 0.35
CA ARG A 195 2.38 -24.75 -0.79
C ARG A 195 1.23 -23.83 -0.37
N HIS A 196 0.74 -23.93 0.88
CA HIS A 196 -0.27 -23.01 1.42
C HIS A 196 0.28 -21.59 1.68
N ILE A 197 1.61 -21.41 1.62
CA ILE A 197 2.27 -20.10 1.65
C ILE A 197 2.13 -19.37 0.31
N LEU A 198 1.67 -20.06 -0.74
CA LEU A 198 1.00 -19.38 -1.85
C LEU A 198 -0.28 -18.76 -1.29
N ARG A 199 -0.17 -17.59 -0.65
CA ARG A 199 -1.27 -16.66 -0.67
C ARG A 199 -1.45 -16.28 -2.12
N GLU A 200 -2.26 -17.06 -2.83
CA GLU A 200 -3.06 -16.51 -3.93
C GLU A 200 -3.55 -15.16 -3.44
N GLU A 201 -3.45 -14.12 -4.28
CA GLU A 201 -4.06 -12.84 -3.92
C GLU A 201 -5.47 -13.16 -3.41
N PRO A 202 -5.82 -12.72 -2.18
CA PRO A 202 -7.11 -13.05 -1.60
C PRO A 202 -8.18 -12.92 -2.68
N ILE A 203 -9.05 -13.91 -2.84
CA ILE A 203 -10.06 -13.93 -3.91
C ILE A 203 -10.76 -12.58 -4.08
N ALA A 204 -10.93 -11.84 -2.97
CA ALA A 204 -11.42 -10.48 -2.95
C ALA A 204 -10.56 -9.46 -3.76
N LEU A 205 -9.22 -9.47 -3.64
CA LEU A 205 -8.32 -8.64 -4.47
C LEU A 205 -8.37 -9.02 -5.95
N LEU A 206 -8.42 -10.32 -6.26
CA LEU A 206 -8.58 -10.79 -7.64
C LEU A 206 -9.91 -10.31 -8.22
N SER A 207 -10.98 -10.38 -7.43
CA SER A 207 -12.31 -9.90 -7.82
C SER A 207 -12.31 -8.40 -8.12
N LEU A 208 -11.63 -7.59 -7.30
CA LEU A 208 -11.51 -6.14 -7.51
C LEU A 208 -10.74 -5.80 -8.80
N ARG A 209 -9.61 -6.48 -9.04
CA ARG A 209 -8.86 -6.31 -10.30
C ARG A 209 -9.63 -6.77 -11.52
N PHE A 210 -10.41 -7.84 -11.39
CA PHE A 210 -11.29 -8.32 -12.44
C PHE A 210 -12.36 -7.27 -12.78
N ILE A 211 -12.98 -6.65 -11.78
CA ILE A 211 -13.94 -5.55 -11.97
C ILE A 211 -13.27 -4.38 -12.71
N GLN A 212 -12.08 -3.95 -12.29
CA GLN A 212 -11.35 -2.86 -12.97
C GLN A 212 -10.96 -3.22 -14.41
N THR A 213 -10.58 -4.47 -14.66
CA THR A 213 -10.21 -4.93 -16.01
C THR A 213 -11.45 -4.96 -16.91
N ILE A 214 -12.56 -5.50 -16.44
CA ILE A 214 -13.83 -5.45 -17.18
C ILE A 214 -14.22 -4.01 -17.48
N TRP A 215 -14.09 -3.11 -16.51
CA TRP A 215 -14.41 -1.70 -16.70
C TRP A 215 -13.66 -1.11 -17.91
N THR A 216 -12.37 -1.39 -18.06
CA THR A 216 -11.58 -0.92 -19.21
C THR A 216 -11.97 -1.54 -20.57
N LEU A 217 -12.75 -2.62 -20.56
CA LEU A 217 -13.15 -3.36 -21.76
C LEU A 217 -14.60 -3.06 -22.20
N ILE A 218 -15.41 -2.43 -21.35
CA ILE A 218 -16.81 -2.10 -21.66
C ILE A 218 -16.86 -0.80 -22.47
N ASP A 219 -17.82 -0.70 -23.40
CA ASP A 219 -18.01 0.44 -24.31
C ASP A 219 -18.56 1.72 -23.65
N HIS A 220 -18.69 1.73 -22.32
CA HIS A 220 -19.29 2.78 -21.48
C HIS A 220 -20.57 3.40 -22.05
N THR A 221 -21.35 2.63 -22.81
CA THR A 221 -22.63 3.08 -23.34
C THR A 221 -23.63 3.36 -22.21
N PRO A 222 -24.64 4.24 -22.41
CA PRO A 222 -25.66 4.51 -21.40
C PRO A 222 -26.35 3.25 -20.87
N ILE A 223 -26.54 2.24 -21.73
CA ILE A 223 -27.10 0.94 -21.35
C ILE A 223 -26.16 0.20 -20.40
N SER A 224 -24.87 0.07 -20.74
CA SER A 224 -23.89 -0.61 -19.88
C SER A 224 -23.75 0.07 -18.51
N LEU A 225 -23.73 1.40 -18.47
CA LEU A 225 -23.66 2.19 -17.24
C LEU A 225 -24.94 2.02 -16.41
N SER A 226 -26.12 1.95 -17.05
CA SER A 226 -27.39 1.72 -16.34
C SER A 226 -27.48 0.33 -15.70
N ILE A 227 -26.90 -0.70 -16.32
CA ILE A 227 -26.86 -2.05 -15.75
C ILE A 227 -25.95 -2.05 -14.50
N LEU A 228 -24.79 -1.39 -14.59
CA LEU A 228 -23.87 -1.28 -13.46
C LEU A 228 -24.45 -0.46 -12.32
N SER A 229 -25.16 0.63 -12.62
CA SER A 229 -25.78 1.48 -11.60
C SER A 229 -26.91 0.78 -10.84
N GLN A 230 -27.65 -0.09 -11.52
CA GLN A 230 -28.70 -0.93 -10.92
C GLN A 230 -28.15 -2.18 -10.21
N SER A 231 -26.87 -2.52 -10.43
CA SER A 231 -26.24 -3.65 -9.77
C SER A 231 -25.95 -3.37 -8.30
N LYS A 232 -25.71 -4.44 -7.52
CA LYS A 232 -25.26 -4.33 -6.12
C LYS A 232 -23.75 -4.07 -5.99
N LEU A 233 -23.05 -3.72 -7.07
CA LEU A 233 -21.60 -3.54 -7.06
C LEU A 233 -21.16 -2.42 -6.10
N ILE A 234 -21.62 -1.19 -6.32
CA ILE A 234 -21.22 -0.04 -5.49
C ILE A 234 -21.61 -0.23 -4.01
N PRO A 235 -22.85 -0.66 -3.65
CA PRO A 235 -23.19 -0.90 -2.26
C PRO A 235 -22.33 -1.99 -1.61
N SER A 236 -21.94 -3.01 -2.38
CA SER A 236 -21.03 -4.06 -1.90
C SER A 236 -19.63 -3.52 -1.64
N LEU A 237 -19.09 -2.66 -2.52
CA LEU A 237 -17.79 -2.01 -2.31
C LEU A 237 -17.81 -1.11 -1.06
N PHE A 238 -18.88 -0.34 -0.84
CA PHE A 238 -19.04 0.44 0.38
C PHE A 238 -19.14 -0.44 1.63
N THR A 239 -19.88 -1.55 1.55
CA THR A 239 -20.00 -2.50 2.66
C THR A 239 -18.64 -3.11 3.01
N LEU A 240 -17.83 -3.46 2.02
CA LEU A 240 -16.47 -4.00 2.21
C LEU A 240 -15.56 -2.99 2.90
N ILE A 241 -15.63 -1.71 2.54
CA ILE A 241 -14.93 -0.65 3.27
C ILE A 241 -15.34 -0.64 4.74
N MET A 242 -16.65 -0.62 5.01
CA MET A 242 -17.17 -0.49 6.37
C MET A 242 -16.84 -1.71 7.25
N GLN A 243 -16.82 -2.92 6.67
CA GLN A 243 -16.42 -4.15 7.35
C GLN A 243 -14.94 -4.17 7.74
N HIS A 244 -14.10 -3.39 7.06
CA HIS A 244 -12.65 -3.35 7.25
C HIS A 244 -12.15 -2.04 7.88
N LYS A 245 -13.04 -1.27 8.53
CA LYS A 245 -12.72 0.03 9.15
C LYS A 245 -11.56 0.01 10.14
N ASP A 246 -11.32 -1.11 10.83
CA ASP A 246 -10.24 -1.23 11.83
C ASP A 246 -8.84 -1.36 11.18
N LYS A 247 -8.78 -1.54 9.85
CA LYS A 247 -7.53 -1.63 9.07
C LYS A 247 -7.64 -0.76 7.81
N PRO A 248 -7.71 0.57 7.96
CA PRO A 248 -8.07 1.43 6.84
C PRO A 248 -6.91 1.59 5.84
N THR A 249 -5.69 1.16 6.16
CA THR A 249 -4.46 1.38 5.38
C THR A 249 -3.90 0.14 4.66
N GLY A 250 -4.73 -0.88 4.40
CA GLY A 250 -4.29 -2.15 3.79
C GLY A 250 -4.41 -2.23 2.26
N PRO A 251 -3.71 -3.18 1.60
CA PRO A 251 -3.84 -3.43 0.15
C PRO A 251 -5.27 -3.73 -0.31
N PHE A 252 -6.08 -4.34 0.56
CA PHE A 252 -7.49 -4.60 0.30
C PHE A 252 -8.30 -3.31 0.21
N ILE A 253 -8.19 -2.43 1.20
CA ILE A 253 -8.86 -1.12 1.18
C ILE A 253 -8.37 -0.30 -0.02
N GLN A 254 -7.06 -0.30 -0.28
CA GLN A 254 -6.52 0.32 -1.50
C GLN A 254 -7.19 -0.23 -2.76
N GLY A 255 -7.32 -1.56 -2.90
CA GLY A 255 -8.00 -2.15 -4.05
C GLY A 255 -9.47 -1.71 -4.20
N VAL A 256 -10.19 -1.58 -3.08
CA VAL A 256 -11.60 -1.13 -3.11
C VAL A 256 -11.70 0.34 -3.48
N VAL A 257 -10.88 1.21 -2.88
CA VAL A 257 -10.85 2.65 -3.18
C VAL A 257 -10.40 2.90 -4.62
N SER A 258 -9.39 2.18 -5.08
CA SER A 258 -8.93 2.20 -6.47
C SER A 258 -10.06 1.82 -7.42
N CYS A 259 -10.84 0.78 -7.12
CA CYS A 259 -12.00 0.39 -7.91
C CYS A 259 -13.08 1.48 -7.97
N LEU A 260 -13.42 2.09 -6.83
CA LEU A 260 -14.36 3.22 -6.78
C LEU A 260 -13.84 4.42 -7.57
N THR A 261 -12.54 4.69 -7.47
CA THR A 261 -11.88 5.76 -8.22
C THR A 261 -11.99 5.46 -9.70
N THR A 262 -11.62 4.28 -10.19
CA THR A 262 -11.79 3.91 -11.60
C THR A 262 -13.24 4.06 -12.10
N LEU A 263 -14.23 3.55 -11.36
CA LEU A 263 -15.63 3.67 -11.74
C LEU A 263 -16.11 5.14 -11.82
N SER A 264 -15.56 6.03 -10.99
CA SER A 264 -15.90 7.46 -10.98
C SER A 264 -15.41 8.26 -12.20
N GLU A 265 -14.78 7.61 -13.19
CA GLU A 265 -14.40 8.25 -14.45
C GLU A 265 -15.61 8.69 -15.28
N GLN A 266 -16.75 8.02 -15.09
CA GLN A 266 -18.02 8.36 -15.76
C GLN A 266 -18.94 9.14 -14.81
N ARG A 267 -19.56 10.20 -15.33
CA ARG A 267 -20.40 11.11 -14.53
C ARG A 267 -21.62 10.40 -13.93
N GLU A 268 -22.21 9.49 -14.69
CA GLU A 268 -23.34 8.64 -14.29
C GLU A 268 -23.00 7.76 -13.09
N MET A 269 -21.75 7.29 -13.03
CA MET A 269 -21.29 6.49 -11.89
C MET A 269 -21.05 7.34 -10.66
N ILE A 270 -20.50 8.56 -10.80
CA ILE A 270 -20.40 9.51 -9.67
C ILE A 270 -21.78 9.79 -9.11
N GLN A 271 -22.76 10.09 -9.97
CA GLN A 271 -24.15 10.32 -9.56
C GLN A 271 -24.70 9.13 -8.76
N THR A 272 -24.57 7.93 -9.33
CA THR A 272 -25.03 6.69 -8.69
C THR A 272 -24.38 6.49 -7.32
N MET A 273 -23.07 6.72 -7.22
CA MET A 273 -22.35 6.60 -5.96
C MET A 273 -22.84 7.60 -4.91
N ILE A 274 -23.09 8.86 -5.29
CA ILE A 274 -23.64 9.89 -4.38
C ILE A 274 -25.02 9.46 -3.87
N GLU A 275 -25.90 8.99 -4.77
CA GLU A 275 -27.24 8.50 -4.42
C GLU A 275 -27.20 7.30 -3.46
N GLN A 276 -26.12 6.51 -3.53
CA GLN A 276 -25.88 5.35 -2.67
C GLN A 276 -25.04 5.65 -1.42
N GLY A 277 -24.73 6.92 -1.14
CA GLY A 277 -24.10 7.33 0.12
C GLY A 277 -22.59 7.58 0.07
N LEU A 278 -22.00 7.79 -1.10
CA LEU A 278 -20.56 8.07 -1.29
C LEU A 278 -20.01 9.11 -0.31
N VAL A 279 -20.72 10.23 -0.14
CA VAL A 279 -20.28 11.35 0.71
C VAL A 279 -19.98 10.91 2.14
N SER A 280 -20.84 10.05 2.70
CA SER A 280 -20.67 9.53 4.06
C SER A 280 -19.46 8.59 4.18
N VAL A 281 -19.26 7.73 3.18
CA VAL A 281 -18.16 6.77 3.12
C VAL A 281 -16.83 7.49 2.94
N GLN A 282 -16.75 8.47 2.03
CA GLN A 282 -15.55 9.27 1.80
C GLN A 282 -15.17 10.07 3.04
N LEU A 283 -16.14 10.74 3.67
CA LEU A 283 -15.88 11.53 4.86
C LEU A 283 -15.25 10.67 5.96
N GLN A 284 -15.88 9.53 6.26
CA GLN A 284 -15.39 8.60 7.27
C GLN A 284 -14.00 8.08 6.93
N LEU A 285 -13.79 7.58 5.71
CA LEU A 285 -12.51 6.99 5.31
C LEU A 285 -11.36 8.00 5.31
N ILE A 286 -11.59 9.23 4.85
CA ILE A 286 -10.57 10.27 4.85
C ILE A 286 -10.20 10.62 6.30
N GLN A 287 -11.19 10.76 7.19
CA GLN A 287 -10.93 11.01 8.61
C GLN A 287 -10.16 9.86 9.26
N ASP A 288 -10.54 8.61 8.97
CA ASP A 288 -9.83 7.43 9.48
C ASP A 288 -8.39 7.40 8.96
N GLN A 289 -8.15 7.61 7.66
CA GLN A 289 -6.79 7.69 7.11
C GLN A 289 -5.93 8.76 7.77
N LEU A 290 -6.50 9.91 8.08
CA LEU A 290 -5.74 11.02 8.68
C LEU A 290 -5.46 10.80 10.18
N ASN A 291 -6.30 10.02 10.85
CA ASN A 291 -6.07 9.62 12.24
C ASN A 291 -5.01 8.51 12.36
N PHE A 292 -4.88 7.65 11.35
CA PHE A 292 -3.78 6.71 11.25
C PHE A 292 -2.52 7.43 10.75
N SER A 293 -1.41 7.32 11.49
CA SER A 293 -0.16 8.01 11.12
C SER A 293 0.30 7.57 9.72
N ILE A 294 0.24 8.48 8.75
CA ILE A 294 0.66 8.25 7.35
C ILE A 294 2.18 8.06 7.35
N THR A 295 2.60 6.81 7.46
CA THR A 295 4.01 6.45 7.68
C THR A 295 4.57 5.58 6.56
N ASP A 296 3.70 4.88 5.83
CA ASP A 296 4.10 3.97 4.76
C ASP A 296 3.46 4.33 3.41
N ARG A 297 4.08 3.81 2.34
CA ARG A 297 3.70 4.10 0.95
C ARG A 297 2.27 3.65 0.62
N ILE A 298 1.78 2.59 1.26
CA ILE A 298 0.43 2.07 1.03
C ILE A 298 -0.60 3.05 1.59
N SER A 299 -0.43 3.53 2.83
CA SER A 299 -1.30 4.56 3.42
C SER A 299 -1.31 5.84 2.58
N MET A 300 -0.16 6.28 2.07
CA MET A 300 -0.07 7.44 1.17
C MET A 300 -0.88 7.24 -0.12
N ASN A 301 -0.80 6.06 -0.73
CA ASN A 301 -1.55 5.74 -1.95
C ASN A 301 -3.06 5.71 -1.67
N VAL A 302 -3.49 5.09 -0.57
CA VAL A 302 -4.91 5.06 -0.17
C VAL A 302 -5.44 6.48 0.01
N LEU A 303 -4.71 7.34 0.73
CA LEU A 303 -5.09 8.74 0.89
C LEU A 303 -5.17 9.47 -0.46
N LEU A 304 -4.18 9.29 -1.33
CA LEU A 304 -4.16 9.93 -2.65
C LEU A 304 -5.36 9.50 -3.52
N GLU A 305 -5.71 8.22 -3.51
CA GLU A 305 -6.89 7.71 -4.22
C GLU A 305 -8.20 8.26 -3.62
N LEU A 306 -8.32 8.33 -2.29
CA LEU A 306 -9.48 8.94 -1.62
C LEU A 306 -9.63 10.42 -1.94
N LEU A 307 -8.53 11.18 -1.94
CA LEU A 307 -8.53 12.58 -2.33
C LEU A 307 -8.89 12.75 -3.81
N SER A 308 -8.52 11.80 -4.66
CA SER A 308 -8.88 11.79 -6.08
C SER A 308 -10.36 11.50 -6.31
N LEU A 309 -10.94 10.58 -5.53
CA LEU A 309 -12.36 10.30 -5.56
C LEU A 309 -13.16 11.52 -5.05
N LEU A 310 -12.69 12.17 -3.98
CA LEU A 310 -13.29 13.42 -3.48
C LEU A 310 -13.22 14.54 -4.53
N ASP A 311 -12.11 14.66 -5.23
CA ASP A 311 -11.91 15.68 -6.27
C ASP A 311 -12.93 15.55 -7.41
N ARG A 312 -13.16 14.30 -7.86
CA ARG A 312 -14.13 13.99 -8.91
C ARG A 312 -15.56 14.25 -8.45
N ASP A 313 -15.89 13.84 -7.24
CA ASP A 313 -17.18 14.10 -6.60
C ASP A 313 -17.49 15.61 -6.52
N LEU A 314 -16.58 16.38 -5.91
CA LEU A 314 -16.76 17.83 -5.77
C LEU A 314 -16.78 18.56 -7.12
N THR A 315 -15.99 18.10 -8.10
CA THR A 315 -15.99 18.66 -9.45
C THR A 315 -17.33 18.41 -10.16
N TYR A 316 -17.90 17.21 -10.00
CA TYR A 316 -19.21 16.86 -10.53
C TYR A 316 -20.31 17.74 -9.93
N VAL A 317 -20.33 17.90 -8.61
CA VAL A 317 -21.31 18.76 -7.92
C VAL A 317 -21.16 20.22 -8.36
N LEU A 318 -19.93 20.73 -8.45
CA LEU A 318 -19.66 22.10 -8.87
C LEU A 318 -20.14 22.37 -10.31
N ASP A 319 -20.03 21.39 -11.21
CA ASP A 319 -20.58 21.49 -12.58
C ASP A 319 -22.11 21.63 -12.56
N ILE A 320 -22.80 20.79 -11.79
CA ILE A 320 -24.27 20.85 -11.65
C ILE A 320 -24.71 22.18 -11.05
N VAL A 321 -24.06 22.63 -9.98
CA VAL A 321 -24.39 23.91 -9.33
C VAL A 321 -24.19 25.08 -10.31
N LYS A 322 -23.12 25.07 -11.12
CA LYS A 322 -22.90 26.11 -12.14
C LYS A 322 -23.99 26.11 -13.20
N ARG A 323 -24.38 24.94 -13.72
CA ARG A 323 -25.46 24.81 -14.70
C ARG A 323 -26.81 25.25 -14.10
N ALA A 324 -27.12 24.83 -12.88
CA ALA A 324 -28.32 25.26 -12.16
C ALA A 324 -28.39 26.80 -11.96
N LEU A 325 -27.27 27.43 -11.61
CA LEU A 325 -27.18 28.89 -11.49
C LEU A 325 -27.37 29.59 -12.84
N GLN A 326 -26.95 28.99 -13.94
CA GLN A 326 -27.19 29.50 -15.28
C GLN A 326 -28.68 29.43 -15.63
N VAL A 327 -29.34 28.29 -15.37
CA VAL A 327 -30.80 28.14 -15.55
C VAL A 327 -31.58 29.17 -14.74
N LYS A 328 -31.22 29.39 -13.47
CA LYS A 328 -31.85 30.43 -12.63
C LYS A 328 -31.68 31.86 -13.19
N LYS A 329 -30.58 32.14 -13.90
CA LYS A 329 -30.30 33.48 -14.46
C LYS A 329 -30.96 33.71 -15.80
N THR A 330 -30.96 32.70 -16.68
CA THR A 330 -31.43 32.84 -18.07
C THR A 330 -32.86 32.34 -18.27
N GLY A 331 -33.38 31.52 -17.36
CA GLY A 331 -34.66 30.81 -17.53
C GLY A 331 -34.61 29.68 -18.58
N ILE A 332 -33.44 29.38 -19.15
CA ILE A 332 -33.27 28.40 -20.22
C ILE A 332 -32.50 27.19 -19.69
N GLY A 333 -33.13 26.00 -19.77
CA GLY A 333 -32.55 24.70 -19.40
C GLY A 333 -33.53 23.81 -18.63
N GLU A 334 -33.04 22.71 -18.08
CA GLU A 334 -33.83 21.76 -17.29
C GLU A 334 -34.40 22.42 -16.02
N SER A 335 -35.74 22.43 -15.89
CA SER A 335 -36.45 23.07 -14.77
C SER A 335 -36.07 22.51 -13.41
N ASP A 336 -35.68 21.24 -13.36
CA ASP A 336 -35.47 20.50 -12.12
C ASP A 336 -34.02 20.62 -11.62
N LEU A 337 -33.10 21.09 -12.47
CA LEU A 337 -31.67 21.19 -12.19
C LEU A 337 -31.35 22.08 -10.98
N PRO A 338 -32.02 23.23 -10.75
CA PRO A 338 -31.95 23.98 -9.50
C PRO A 338 -32.24 23.16 -8.24
N SER A 339 -33.28 22.32 -8.27
CA SER A 339 -33.68 21.49 -7.12
C SER A 339 -32.66 20.37 -6.89
N ILE A 340 -32.18 19.74 -7.97
CA ILE A 340 -31.11 18.73 -7.91
C ILE A 340 -29.84 19.32 -7.29
N ALA A 341 -29.43 20.51 -7.72
CA ALA A 341 -28.26 21.20 -7.18
C ALA A 341 -28.40 21.49 -5.68
N GLU A 342 -29.58 21.92 -5.24
CA GLU A 342 -29.84 22.17 -3.82
C GLU A 342 -29.78 20.89 -2.99
N LYS A 343 -30.38 19.78 -3.48
CA LYS A 343 -30.28 18.47 -2.84
C LYS A 343 -28.82 18.02 -2.70
N LEU A 344 -28.03 18.14 -3.77
CA LEU A 344 -26.61 17.79 -3.74
C LEU A 344 -25.84 18.64 -2.73
N LEU A 345 -26.05 19.95 -2.67
CA LEU A 345 -25.41 20.82 -1.68
C LEU A 345 -25.74 20.39 -0.24
N GLN A 346 -27.00 20.00 0.04
CA GLN A 346 -27.37 19.48 1.35
C GLN A 346 -26.69 18.14 1.66
N THR A 347 -26.62 17.23 0.69
CA THR A 347 -25.91 15.95 0.84
C THR A 347 -24.42 16.15 1.14
N HIS A 348 -23.78 17.15 0.53
CA HIS A 348 -22.34 17.43 0.68
C HIS A 348 -22.00 18.32 1.87
N LYS A 349 -23.00 18.87 2.58
CA LYS A 349 -22.81 19.75 3.74
C LYS A 349 -21.84 19.19 4.80
N PRO A 350 -21.87 17.89 5.17
CA PRO A 350 -20.95 17.32 6.16
C PRO A 350 -19.45 17.43 5.79
N LEU A 351 -19.13 17.55 4.49
CA LEU A 351 -17.75 17.68 4.01
C LEU A 351 -17.08 18.99 4.43
N VAL A 352 -17.82 19.94 5.01
CA VAL A 352 -17.25 21.16 5.62
C VAL A 352 -16.17 20.84 6.66
N SER A 353 -16.33 19.71 7.36
CA SER A 353 -15.37 19.21 8.35
C SER A 353 -14.01 18.85 7.74
N LEU A 354 -13.91 18.63 6.42
CA LEU A 354 -12.65 18.35 5.72
C LEU A 354 -11.83 19.60 5.40
N VAL A 355 -12.35 20.83 5.60
CA VAL A 355 -11.60 22.07 5.33
C VAL A 355 -10.29 22.13 6.14
N GLY A 356 -10.34 21.86 7.44
CA GLY A 356 -9.16 21.80 8.31
C GLY A 356 -8.17 20.70 7.89
N PRO A 357 -8.63 19.45 7.74
CA PRO A 357 -7.86 18.35 7.16
C PRO A 357 -7.13 18.69 5.86
N MET A 358 -7.79 19.32 4.87
CA MET A 358 -7.13 19.71 3.62
C MET A 358 -6.02 20.74 3.85
N ILE A 359 -6.19 21.69 4.78
CA ILE A 359 -5.16 22.67 5.15
C ILE A 359 -3.95 21.96 5.77
N ASN A 360 -4.18 20.99 6.66
CA ASN A 360 -3.12 20.21 7.31
C ASN A 360 -2.30 19.37 6.32
N LEU A 361 -2.86 19.03 5.15
CA LEU A 361 -2.17 18.28 4.10
C LEU A 361 -1.35 19.16 3.14
N LEU A 362 -1.52 20.49 3.16
CA LEU A 362 -0.76 21.40 2.29
C LEU A 362 0.77 21.35 2.48
N PRO A 363 1.33 21.21 3.70
CA PRO A 363 2.78 21.12 3.90
C PRO A 363 3.36 19.72 3.67
N ASN A 364 2.59 18.76 3.15
CA ASN A 364 3.07 17.39 2.92
C ASN A 364 4.25 17.34 1.93
N GLU A 365 5.24 16.50 2.20
CA GLU A 365 6.43 16.31 1.34
C GLU A 365 6.06 15.75 -0.04
N ASP A 366 5.00 14.95 -0.13
CA ASP A 366 4.49 14.45 -1.39
C ASP A 366 3.73 15.55 -2.15
N SER A 367 4.35 16.00 -3.24
CA SER A 367 3.80 17.05 -4.09
C SER A 367 2.42 16.72 -4.69
N SER A 368 2.08 15.44 -4.85
CA SER A 368 0.81 14.97 -5.41
C SER A 368 -0.30 15.15 -4.39
N ILE A 369 -0.07 14.70 -3.14
CA ILE A 369 -1.03 14.84 -2.03
C ILE A 369 -1.31 16.32 -1.76
N ALA A 370 -0.25 17.14 -1.62
CA ALA A 370 -0.40 18.57 -1.38
C ALA A 370 -1.16 19.29 -2.50
N LYS A 371 -0.91 18.91 -3.77
CA LYS A 371 -1.58 19.48 -4.94
C LYS A 371 -3.07 19.14 -4.97
N ILE A 372 -3.43 17.89 -4.73
CA ILE A 372 -4.85 17.47 -4.76
C ILE A 372 -5.61 18.01 -3.55
N ALA A 373 -4.97 18.06 -2.37
CA ALA A 373 -5.56 18.68 -1.18
C ALA A 373 -5.86 20.18 -1.40
N LEU A 374 -4.97 20.91 -2.07
CA LEU A 374 -5.22 22.31 -2.42
C LEU A 374 -6.40 22.48 -3.40
N HIS A 375 -6.54 21.57 -4.37
CA HIS A 375 -7.65 21.63 -5.31
C HIS A 375 -8.98 21.28 -4.62
N ASN A 376 -9.01 20.22 -3.82
CA ASN A 376 -10.16 19.86 -2.97
C ASN A 376 -10.57 20.99 -2.04
N LEU A 377 -9.62 21.65 -1.37
CA LEU A 377 -9.89 22.85 -0.56
C LEU A 377 -10.54 23.95 -1.42
N SER A 378 -10.02 24.19 -2.63
CA SER A 378 -10.61 25.16 -3.54
C SER A 378 -12.04 24.80 -3.91
N LEU A 379 -12.34 23.53 -4.20
CA LEU A 379 -13.69 23.06 -4.55
C LEU A 379 -14.67 23.16 -3.37
N LEU A 380 -14.27 22.67 -2.19
CA LEU A 380 -15.06 22.74 -0.95
C LEU A 380 -15.48 24.18 -0.65
N THR A 381 -14.55 25.14 -0.76
CA THR A 381 -14.84 26.56 -0.49
C THR A 381 -15.77 27.23 -1.52
N GLN A 382 -15.93 26.68 -2.74
CA GLN A 382 -16.93 27.21 -3.70
C GLN A 382 -18.32 26.65 -3.43
N LEU A 383 -18.40 25.41 -2.93
CA LEU A 383 -19.66 24.72 -2.70
C LEU A 383 -20.26 25.09 -1.33
N ILE A 384 -19.44 25.15 -0.29
CA ILE A 384 -19.87 25.27 1.11
C ILE A 384 -19.86 26.75 1.57
N GLY A 385 -19.19 27.64 0.83
CA GLY A 385 -19.18 29.07 1.12
C GLY A 385 -18.56 29.41 2.49
N SER A 386 -19.26 30.23 3.28
CA SER A 386 -18.75 30.78 4.56
C SER A 386 -18.86 29.81 5.75
N GLU A 387 -19.60 28.69 5.64
CA GLU A 387 -19.75 27.74 6.75
C GLU A 387 -18.39 27.13 7.18
N GLY A 388 -17.42 27.08 6.26
CA GLY A 388 -16.06 26.59 6.54
C GLY A 388 -15.27 27.44 7.54
N LYS A 389 -15.65 28.70 7.80
CA LYS A 389 -14.98 29.57 8.80
C LYS A 389 -15.05 28.95 10.20
N ALA A 390 -16.16 28.31 10.55
CA ALA A 390 -16.40 27.76 11.88
C ALA A 390 -15.44 26.60 12.25
N VAL A 391 -14.80 25.97 11.26
CA VAL A 391 -13.91 24.81 11.44
C VAL A 391 -12.43 25.22 11.47
N LEU A 392 -12.11 26.49 11.20
CA LEU A 392 -10.73 26.97 11.21
C LEU A 392 -10.20 27.12 12.64
N THR A 393 -8.93 26.76 12.83
CA THR A 393 -8.22 26.85 14.11
C THR A 393 -7.01 27.76 13.95
N LYS A 394 -6.41 28.16 15.07
CA LYS A 394 -5.19 28.97 15.06
C LYS A 394 -4.05 28.29 14.29
N ASN A 395 -3.92 26.97 14.43
CA ASN A 395 -2.93 26.18 13.70
C ASN A 395 -3.16 26.25 12.17
N HIS A 396 -4.42 26.18 11.73
CA HIS A 396 -4.75 26.31 10.31
C HIS A 396 -4.30 27.66 9.74
N CYS A 397 -4.48 28.79 10.46
CA CYS A 397 -3.97 30.08 9.99
C CYS A 397 -2.45 30.07 9.83
N HIS A 398 -1.72 29.45 10.78
CA HIS A 398 -0.26 29.40 10.74
C HIS A 398 0.24 28.62 9.52
N ILE A 399 -0.35 27.46 9.22
CA ILE A 399 -0.04 26.66 8.03
C ILE A 399 -0.33 27.45 6.75
N LEU A 400 -1.49 28.10 6.68
CA LEU A 400 -1.86 28.92 5.51
C LEU A 400 -0.87 30.07 5.29
N SER A 401 -0.45 30.74 6.37
CA SER A 401 0.53 31.83 6.32
C SER A 401 1.91 31.36 5.86
N SER A 402 2.36 30.18 6.30
CA SER A 402 3.65 29.62 5.85
C SER A 402 3.59 29.23 4.38
N ILE A 403 2.57 28.50 3.96
CA ILE A 403 2.38 28.03 2.57
C ILE A 403 2.25 29.20 1.59
N LEU A 404 1.53 30.28 1.97
CA LEU A 404 1.39 31.47 1.12
C LEU A 404 2.72 32.17 0.80
N ARG A 405 3.73 32.01 1.66
CA ARG A 405 5.06 32.60 1.48
C ARG A 405 6.00 31.72 0.65
N THR A 406 5.78 30.40 0.65
CA THR A 406 6.69 29.42 0.06
C THR A 406 6.23 28.87 -1.28
N THR A 407 4.94 29.00 -1.60
CA THR A 407 4.35 28.42 -2.82
C THR A 407 4.47 29.32 -4.06
N ASP A 408 4.42 28.73 -5.26
CA ASP A 408 4.40 29.47 -6.52
C ASP A 408 3.14 30.33 -6.71
N THR A 409 3.22 31.31 -7.62
CA THR A 409 2.16 32.30 -7.87
C THR A 409 0.81 31.68 -8.26
N THR A 410 0.80 30.54 -8.94
CA THR A 410 -0.45 29.89 -9.38
C THR A 410 -1.18 29.29 -8.19
N LYS A 411 -0.47 28.50 -7.38
CA LYS A 411 -1.00 27.93 -6.13
C LYS A 411 -1.39 29.01 -5.14
N GLN A 412 -0.59 30.08 -5.05
CA GLN A 412 -0.88 31.23 -4.19
C GLN A 412 -2.21 31.90 -4.57
N LYS A 413 -2.44 32.17 -5.86
CA LYS A 413 -3.71 32.74 -6.35
C LYS A 413 -4.90 31.84 -6.04
N LEU A 414 -4.76 30.53 -6.20
CA LEU A 414 -5.81 29.56 -5.91
C LEU A 414 -6.16 29.55 -4.41
N LEU A 415 -5.14 29.50 -3.54
CA LEU A 415 -5.29 29.52 -2.10
C LEU A 415 -5.95 30.82 -1.62
N LEU A 416 -5.54 31.96 -2.16
CA LEU A 416 -6.13 33.26 -1.82
C LEU A 416 -7.61 33.35 -2.22
N ARG A 417 -8.02 32.75 -3.35
CA ARG A 417 -9.44 32.69 -3.73
C ARG A 417 -10.24 31.81 -2.78
N ALA A 418 -9.68 30.68 -2.35
CA ALA A 418 -10.30 29.81 -1.36
C ALA A 418 -10.49 30.52 -0.01
N LEU A 419 -9.44 31.22 0.47
CA LEU A 419 -9.49 32.02 1.69
C LEU A 419 -10.54 33.13 1.62
N LYS A 420 -10.59 33.87 0.51
CA LYS A 420 -11.60 34.92 0.32
C LYS A 420 -13.03 34.39 0.48
N ARG A 421 -13.32 33.18 -0.04
CA ARG A 421 -14.64 32.55 0.05
C ARG A 421 -14.97 32.06 1.45
N LEU A 422 -14.00 31.52 2.17
CA LEU A 422 -14.15 31.16 3.59
C LEU A 422 -14.51 32.38 4.46
N ILE A 423 -14.01 33.56 4.11
CA ILE A 423 -14.13 34.79 4.92
C ILE A 423 -15.37 35.63 4.55
N ASN A 424 -15.82 35.59 3.30
CA ASN A 424 -16.85 36.49 2.75
C ASN A 424 -18.25 36.40 3.38
N GLY A 425 -18.45 35.61 4.44
CA GLY A 425 -19.65 35.66 5.28
C GLY A 425 -19.70 36.84 6.27
N ASP A 426 -18.60 37.60 6.44
CA ASP A 426 -18.47 38.63 7.48
C ASP A 426 -18.17 40.02 6.87
N LYS A 427 -19.17 40.90 6.78
CA LYS A 427 -19.07 42.23 6.15
C LYS A 427 -17.98 43.12 6.79
N ARG A 428 -17.65 42.93 8.07
CA ARG A 428 -16.65 43.75 8.80
C ARG A 428 -15.21 43.51 8.34
N SER A 429 -14.90 42.33 7.81
CA SER A 429 -13.55 41.97 7.36
C SER A 429 -13.16 42.61 6.02
N LEU A 430 -14.16 43.03 5.23
CA LEU A 430 -13.98 43.66 3.91
C LEU A 430 -13.54 45.13 4.01
N ASP A 431 -13.95 45.84 5.06
CA ASP A 431 -13.66 47.27 5.22
C ASP A 431 -12.19 47.52 5.63
N VAL A 432 -11.61 46.62 6.44
CA VAL A 432 -10.18 46.64 6.78
C VAL A 432 -9.29 46.27 5.58
N ALA A 433 -9.80 45.45 4.65
CA ALA A 433 -9.06 45.02 3.46
C ALA A 433 -8.98 46.11 2.38
N ARG A 434 -9.94 47.05 2.35
CA ARG A 434 -10.03 48.10 1.33
C ARG A 434 -9.18 49.34 1.62
N SER A 435 -8.74 49.55 2.86
CA SER A 435 -8.00 50.76 3.25
C SER A 435 -6.49 50.73 3.00
N ASN A 436 -5.89 49.56 2.78
CA ASN A 436 -4.43 49.41 2.68
C ASN A 436 -3.97 48.99 1.27
N ASN A 437 -3.86 49.96 0.35
CA ASN A 437 -3.71 49.67 -1.07
C ASN A 437 -2.28 49.33 -1.57
N ASN A 438 -1.27 49.12 -0.71
CA ASN A 438 0.13 49.06 -1.16
C ASN A 438 0.99 47.87 -0.72
N ASN A 439 0.42 46.77 -0.20
CA ASN A 439 1.16 45.50 -0.11
C ASN A 439 0.18 44.31 0.06
N GLU A 440 -0.16 43.64 -1.04
CA GLU A 440 -1.16 42.54 -1.05
C GLU A 440 -0.87 41.48 0.01
N LEU A 441 0.40 41.07 0.18
CA LEU A 441 0.76 40.00 1.12
C LEU A 441 0.54 40.43 2.59
N ILE A 442 0.80 41.69 2.93
CA ILE A 442 0.70 42.24 4.29
C ILE A 442 -0.77 42.38 4.70
N VAL A 443 -1.62 42.93 3.83
CA VAL A 443 -3.08 43.01 4.05
C VAL A 443 -3.69 41.61 4.21
N LYS A 444 -3.20 40.65 3.42
CA LYS A 444 -3.70 39.27 3.41
C LYS A 444 -3.23 38.47 4.63
N THR A 445 -2.04 38.75 5.19
CA THR A 445 -1.61 38.20 6.49
C THR A 445 -2.32 38.84 7.67
N SER A 446 -2.69 40.12 7.58
CA SER A 446 -3.52 40.79 8.60
C SER A 446 -4.94 40.22 8.66
N LEU A 447 -5.50 39.80 7.51
CA LEU A 447 -6.77 39.06 7.44
C LEU A 447 -6.70 37.68 8.11
N LEU A 448 -5.59 36.96 7.95
CA LEU A 448 -5.33 35.68 8.64
C LEU A 448 -5.17 35.88 10.16
N PHE A 449 -4.57 37.00 10.58
CA PHE A 449 -4.46 37.36 11.99
C PHE A 449 -5.84 37.62 12.62
N PHE A 450 -6.74 38.28 11.88
CA PHE A 450 -8.12 38.55 12.30
C PHE A 450 -9.00 37.29 12.39
N LEU A 451 -8.64 36.20 11.70
CA LEU A 451 -9.30 34.89 11.80
C LEU A 451 -8.85 34.07 13.02
N CYS A 452 -7.75 34.49 13.64
CA CYS A 452 -7.04 33.76 14.68
C CYS A 452 -7.23 34.38 16.09
N THR A 453 -7.99 35.47 16.16
CA THR A 453 -8.51 36.17 17.36
C THR A 453 -10.02 36.07 17.35
#